data_AF-A0A4S4MZ37-F1
#
_entry.id   AF-A0A4S4MZ37-F1
#
_cell.length_a   1.000
_cell.length_b   1.000
_cell.length_c   1.000
_cell.angle_alpha   90.00
_cell.angle_beta   90.00
_cell.angle_gamma   90.00
#
_symmetry.space_group_name_H-M   'P 1'
#
loop_
_entity.id
_entity.type
_entity.pdbx_description
1 polymer ?
#
loop_
_entity_poly.entity_id
_entity_poly.type
_entity_poly.pdbx_seq_one_letter_code
_entity_poly.pdbx_strand_id
1 'polypeptide(L)'
;MFPFNAVSGRPKPPETPSIIMETSTVHDPMSTTADFASSIKTLMGTIVGLMDDSQKDRVLSTPDSFLSFSTFHPLTASGRQADGRQKLSAKTQLDNAKRIVIETLATGETFWRWVPRARGVRNASEEGKFPRKVSVCGQEVMMGQEQWDIYKLDPLYDCYVPQDGTQTTITPNKGKEKGPPGPASEASSSSGFSKRSFSVSDTDDSMHKTKQRRAYVETDDEEEEEEVSEIVEEMPAGPSLYDKKRQRWWEVEQSRKERREKLAARSARQPTVDIAEELIDLTMDDADDVPVASSSKRAMDEDDGRIPKRKKVRPTFSEQTNDIPFKTRPARKKVSRVSILEKREQEAREARDAAFLEELFTEAAEQRSREMPRARSYSHHSHSNGASSSQQNARHPPPSQSEEPEMEDPIPLEEKIKRMREINERESAQRPRAPPVDPRSQAEAEAREREARKAKEAEQARARSEKAKRRMQQEHPSWAYGLWTQKRALECYRSLSENFDVRKFSAEEPIVFEEIPWPVLHKPGTYAHSDVDWSSVEAFFKESEYHMRSQDYKTFLQTSQRRFHPDRWSARRVYSGVQQKERDELELASGTVSKAIGCLWEDFKKQRA
;
A
#
# COMPACT_ATOMS: atom_id res chain seq x y z
N MET A 1 40.88 8.80 49.88
CA MET A 1 40.09 9.67 50.78
C MET A 1 40.33 11.10 50.34
N PHE A 2 39.35 11.72 49.68
CA PHE A 2 39.37 13.15 49.31
C PHE A 2 38.37 13.89 50.20
N PRO A 3 38.71 15.07 50.73
CA PRO A 3 37.81 15.78 51.64
C PRO A 3 36.64 16.39 50.87
N PHE A 4 35.41 16.05 51.30
CA PHE A 4 34.17 16.66 50.84
C PHE A 4 33.93 17.97 51.58
N ASN A 5 33.66 19.05 50.84
CA ASN A 5 33.32 20.36 51.40
C ASN A 5 31.79 20.49 51.48
N ALA A 6 31.25 20.65 52.69
CA ALA A 6 29.85 20.33 53.02
C ALA A 6 28.80 21.43 52.74
N VAL A 7 29.06 22.42 51.86
CA VAL A 7 28.16 23.60 51.77
C VAL A 7 27.66 23.95 50.36
N SER A 8 28.08 23.30 49.26
CA SER A 8 27.56 23.69 47.93
C SER A 8 27.34 22.61 46.88
N GLY A 9 27.62 21.33 47.15
CA GLY A 9 27.25 20.22 46.26
C GLY A 9 27.71 20.32 44.80
N ARG A 10 28.68 21.19 44.48
CA ARG A 10 29.25 21.33 43.12
C ARG A 10 30.74 20.97 43.12
N PRO A 11 31.20 20.15 42.16
CA PRO A 11 32.62 19.85 42.00
C PRO A 11 33.38 21.12 41.60
N LYS A 12 34.51 21.37 42.28
CA LYS A 12 35.43 22.50 42.01
C LYS A 12 36.15 22.22 40.68
N PRO A 13 36.14 23.13 39.69
CA PRO A 13 36.87 22.93 38.44
C PRO A 13 38.40 22.96 38.68
N PRO A 14 39.19 22.18 37.91
CA PRO A 14 40.64 22.14 38.05
C PRO A 14 41.26 23.48 37.61
N GLU A 15 42.12 24.02 38.47
CA GLU A 15 42.92 25.23 38.20
C GLU A 15 43.91 24.95 37.06
N THR A 16 43.77 25.68 35.96
CA THR A 16 44.72 25.67 34.84
C THR A 16 45.89 26.61 35.15
N PRO A 17 47.15 26.19 34.92
CA PRO A 17 48.30 27.07 35.10
C PRO A 17 48.37 28.11 33.98
N SER A 18 48.34 29.39 34.36
CA SER A 18 48.57 30.54 33.49
C SER A 18 49.97 30.48 32.87
N ILE A 19 50.06 30.16 31.59
CA ILE A 19 51.28 30.28 30.79
C ILE A 19 51.38 31.73 30.30
N ILE A 20 52.34 32.45 30.87
CA ILE A 20 52.80 33.76 30.42
C ILE A 20 53.61 33.54 29.14
N MET A 21 53.17 34.08 28.00
CA MET A 21 54.01 34.18 26.80
C MET A 21 54.59 35.59 26.70
N GLU A 22 55.91 35.63 26.76
CA GLU A 22 56.77 36.78 26.61
C GLU A 22 56.74 37.36 25.19
N THR A 23 56.88 38.67 25.13
CA THR A 23 57.05 39.47 23.93
C THR A 23 58.50 39.44 23.45
N SER A 24 58.71 39.07 22.19
CA SER A 24 59.96 39.25 21.45
C SER A 24 59.67 39.07 19.97
N THR A 25 60.32 39.69 19.00
CA THR A 25 61.27 40.82 18.91
C THR A 25 61.26 41.13 17.42
N VAL A 26 61.28 42.42 17.07
CA VAL A 26 61.27 42.90 15.68
C VAL A 26 62.57 42.51 14.98
N HIS A 27 62.50 41.75 13.90
CA HIS A 27 63.55 41.69 12.88
C HIS A 27 62.95 41.38 11.50
N ASP A 28 63.29 42.24 10.55
CA ASP A 28 62.92 42.23 9.14
C ASP A 28 64.22 42.58 8.35
N PRO A 29 64.29 42.46 7.01
CA PRO A 29 64.28 41.23 6.22
C PRO A 29 65.52 41.16 5.30
N MET A 30 66.01 39.96 4.97
CA MET A 30 66.87 39.75 3.81
C MET A 30 66.48 38.46 3.08
N SER A 31 66.14 38.66 1.80
CA SER A 31 65.74 37.69 0.79
C SER A 31 66.50 36.37 0.85
N THR A 32 65.76 35.31 1.16
CA THR A 32 66.17 33.95 0.81
C THR A 32 65.08 33.40 -0.10
N THR A 33 65.36 33.27 -1.39
CA THR A 33 64.55 32.50 -2.34
C THR A 33 64.68 31.03 -1.98
N ALA A 34 63.97 30.62 -0.93
CA ALA A 34 63.86 29.23 -0.56
C ALA A 34 62.96 28.54 -1.58
N ASP A 35 63.45 27.46 -2.18
CA ASP A 35 62.65 26.48 -2.89
C ASP A 35 61.62 25.92 -1.92
N PHE A 36 60.45 26.57 -1.83
CA PHE A 36 59.30 26.06 -1.09
C PHE A 36 58.79 24.83 -1.83
N ALA A 37 59.39 23.69 -1.54
CA ALA A 37 58.74 22.41 -1.77
C ALA A 37 57.41 22.46 -1.03
N SER A 38 56.33 22.74 -1.77
CA SER A 38 54.97 22.89 -1.26
C SER A 38 54.56 21.61 -0.54
N SER A 39 54.79 21.56 0.77
CA SER A 39 54.38 20.45 1.60
C SER A 39 52.86 20.33 1.50
N ILE A 40 52.38 19.22 0.92
CA ILE A 40 50.95 18.97 0.76
C ILE A 40 50.33 18.96 2.16
N LYS A 41 49.41 19.90 2.43
CA LYS A 41 48.72 19.98 3.72
C LYS A 41 47.86 18.73 3.90
N THR A 42 47.91 18.14 5.10
CA THR A 42 47.11 16.97 5.44
C THR A 42 45.96 17.38 6.37
N LEU A 43 44.72 17.05 5.98
CA LEU A 43 43.50 17.36 6.73
C LEU A 43 42.85 16.05 7.17
N MET A 44 42.79 15.81 8.48
CA MET A 44 42.20 14.60 9.07
C MET A 44 41.39 14.93 10.33
N GLY A 45 40.47 14.02 10.71
CA GLY A 45 39.64 14.15 11.90
C GLY A 45 38.29 14.83 11.65
N THR A 46 37.56 15.11 12.73
CA THR A 46 36.17 15.60 12.68
C THR A 46 36.01 17.10 12.95
N ILE A 47 37.13 17.84 13.01
CA ILE A 47 37.12 19.28 13.27
C ILE A 47 36.63 20.02 12.02
N VAL A 48 35.55 20.78 12.17
CA VAL A 48 34.97 21.59 11.10
C VAL A 48 35.77 22.88 10.91
N GLY A 49 35.97 23.30 9.66
CA GLY A 49 36.60 24.58 9.33
C GLY A 49 38.12 24.61 9.40
N LEU A 50 38.82 23.50 9.12
CA LEU A 50 40.29 23.48 9.12
C LEU A 50 40.94 24.33 8.00
N MET A 51 40.26 24.55 6.87
CA MET A 51 40.73 25.50 5.83
C MET A 51 39.83 26.73 5.70
N ASP A 52 38.57 26.65 6.13
CA ASP A 52 37.59 27.72 6.03
C ASP A 52 36.87 27.84 7.37
N ASP A 53 37.30 28.79 8.20
CA ASP A 53 36.75 28.99 9.54
C ASP A 53 35.24 29.26 9.52
N SER A 54 34.73 29.88 8.46
CA SER A 54 33.29 30.19 8.30
C SER A 54 32.43 28.95 8.02
N GLN A 55 33.05 27.80 7.73
CA GLN A 55 32.35 26.53 7.55
C GLN A 55 31.64 26.09 8.83
N LYS A 56 32.16 26.45 10.01
CA LYS A 56 31.54 26.09 11.30
C LYS A 56 30.11 26.63 11.39
N ASP A 57 29.91 27.89 11.00
CA ASP A 57 28.60 28.56 11.06
C ASP A 57 27.57 28.00 10.07
N ARG A 58 28.04 27.36 8.98
CA ARG A 58 27.16 26.78 7.95
C ARG A 58 26.85 25.32 8.17
N VAL A 59 27.80 24.57 8.71
CA VAL A 59 27.69 23.12 8.89
C VAL A 59 27.12 22.77 10.25
N LEU A 60 27.54 23.44 11.32
CA LEU A 60 27.10 23.16 12.68
C LEU A 60 25.79 23.89 12.99
N SER A 61 24.90 23.24 13.75
CA SER A 61 23.66 23.84 14.23
C SER A 61 23.92 24.87 15.34
N THR A 62 24.98 24.67 16.12
CA THR A 62 25.45 25.60 17.17
C THR A 62 26.98 25.66 17.15
N PRO A 63 27.61 26.78 17.53
CA PRO A 63 29.07 26.92 17.47
C PRO A 63 29.83 25.90 18.36
N ASP A 64 29.21 25.42 19.43
CA ASP A 64 29.81 24.49 20.39
C ASP A 64 29.48 23.01 20.11
N SER A 65 28.79 22.69 19.00
CA SER A 65 28.51 21.30 18.65
C SER A 65 29.71 20.63 17.99
N PHE A 66 29.77 19.31 18.08
CA PHE A 66 30.78 18.51 17.40
C PHE A 66 30.15 17.43 16.54
N LEU A 67 30.85 17.07 15.47
CA LEU A 67 30.42 16.02 14.55
C LEU A 67 31.15 14.71 14.85
N SER A 68 30.41 13.62 14.73
CA SER A 68 30.93 12.26 14.64
C SER A 68 30.34 11.57 13.41
N PHE A 69 31.10 10.67 12.80
CA PHE A 69 30.67 9.98 11.59
C PHE A 69 30.46 8.50 11.87
N SER A 70 29.42 7.94 11.30
CA SER A 70 29.10 6.52 11.40
C SER A 70 28.54 6.00 10.08
N THR A 71 28.39 4.69 9.99
CA THR A 71 27.81 4.03 8.83
C THR A 71 26.49 3.40 9.25
N PHE A 72 25.40 3.85 8.63
CA PHE A 72 24.09 3.29 8.84
C PHE A 72 23.88 2.06 7.96
N HIS A 73 23.45 0.98 8.61
CA HIS A 73 23.08 -0.25 7.95
C HIS A 73 21.56 -0.39 7.92
N PRO A 74 20.89 -0.51 6.76
CA PRO A 74 19.42 -0.58 6.70
C PRO A 74 18.79 -1.66 7.59
N LEU A 75 19.48 -2.80 7.76
CA LEU A 75 19.00 -3.86 8.63
C LEU A 75 18.90 -3.46 10.11
N THR A 76 19.74 -2.56 10.62
CA THR A 76 19.69 -2.15 12.04
C THR A 76 18.43 -1.37 12.37
N ALA A 77 17.82 -0.67 11.40
CA ALA A 77 16.57 0.05 11.58
C ALA A 77 15.32 -0.80 11.31
N SER A 78 15.46 -1.94 10.61
CA SER A 78 14.31 -2.71 10.15
C SER A 78 13.57 -3.46 11.26
N GLY A 79 14.09 -3.51 12.49
CA GLY A 79 13.48 -4.16 13.66
C GLY A 79 13.23 -5.67 13.51
N ARG A 80 13.36 -6.21 12.30
CA ARG A 80 13.34 -7.63 12.00
C ARG A 80 14.64 -8.20 12.52
N GLN A 81 14.56 -8.86 13.67
CA GLN A 81 15.54 -9.88 14.01
C GLN A 81 15.63 -10.80 12.81
N ALA A 82 16.86 -11.05 12.34
CA ALA A 82 17.10 -11.84 11.16
C ALA A 82 16.55 -13.25 11.40
N ASP A 83 15.33 -13.52 10.93
CA ASP A 83 14.75 -14.85 10.89
C ASP A 83 15.50 -15.68 9.85
N GLY A 84 16.74 -16.06 10.17
CA GLY A 84 17.61 -17.15 9.70
C GLY A 84 17.74 -17.51 8.21
N ARG A 85 16.94 -16.97 7.29
CA ARG A 85 16.72 -17.57 5.97
C ARG A 85 17.20 -16.73 4.79
N GLN A 86 17.54 -15.45 5.00
CA GLN A 86 18.20 -14.65 3.97
C GLN A 86 19.64 -14.35 4.39
N LYS A 87 20.55 -15.29 4.08
CA LYS A 87 21.99 -15.05 4.04
C LYS A 87 22.29 -14.17 2.82
N LEU A 88 21.94 -12.89 2.90
CA LEU A 88 22.48 -11.90 1.96
C LEU A 88 24.01 -11.90 2.15
N SER A 89 24.75 -12.08 1.05
CA SER A 89 26.21 -12.06 1.04
C SER A 89 26.73 -10.82 1.76
N ALA A 90 27.64 -11.00 2.71
CA ALA A 90 28.24 -9.89 3.48
C ALA A 90 28.83 -8.79 2.58
N LYS A 91 29.22 -9.15 1.34
CA LYS A 91 29.73 -8.21 0.32
C LYS A 91 28.65 -7.23 -0.15
N THR A 92 27.47 -7.73 -0.54
CA THR A 92 26.34 -6.91 -1.02
C THR A 92 25.75 -6.03 0.09
N GLN A 93 25.91 -6.44 1.36
CA GLN A 93 25.46 -5.66 2.51
C GLN A 93 26.35 -4.43 2.78
N LEU A 94 27.67 -4.58 2.63
CA LEU A 94 28.62 -3.46 2.79
C LEU A 94 28.44 -2.39 1.71
N ASP A 95 28.10 -2.79 0.48
CA ASP A 95 27.92 -1.86 -0.64
C ASP A 95 26.71 -0.92 -0.49
N ASN A 96 25.74 -1.28 0.37
CA ASN A 96 24.54 -0.49 0.64
C ASN A 96 24.61 0.35 1.91
N ALA A 97 25.74 0.30 2.62
CA ALA A 97 25.90 1.02 3.86
C ALA A 97 26.02 2.52 3.57
N LYS A 98 25.14 3.33 4.17
CA LYS A 98 25.08 4.78 3.91
C LYS A 98 25.77 5.52 5.06
N ARG A 99 26.60 6.51 4.73
CA ARG A 99 27.28 7.33 5.73
C ARG A 99 26.29 8.30 6.39
N ILE A 100 26.33 8.36 7.72
CA ILE A 100 25.60 9.34 8.54
C ILE A 100 26.59 10.20 9.30
N VAL A 101 26.19 11.44 9.55
CA VAL A 101 26.83 12.32 10.51
C VAL A 101 25.90 12.44 11.72
N ILE A 102 26.49 12.35 12.91
CA ILE A 102 25.83 12.55 14.19
C ILE A 102 26.42 13.81 14.81
N GLU A 103 25.60 14.85 14.93
CA GLU A 103 25.92 16.09 15.60
C GLU A 103 25.50 15.99 17.06
N THR A 104 26.44 16.29 17.97
CA THR A 104 26.17 16.33 19.41
C THR A 104 26.28 17.78 19.89
N LEU A 105 25.19 18.32 20.42
CA LEU A 105 25.14 19.65 21.03
C LEU A 105 25.89 19.66 22.36
N ALA A 106 26.30 20.84 22.83
CA ALA A 106 26.90 21.01 24.16
C ALA A 106 25.96 20.58 25.31
N THR A 107 24.65 20.53 25.05
CA THR A 107 23.62 20.01 25.98
C THR A 107 23.63 18.48 26.12
N GLY A 108 24.32 17.77 25.21
CA GLY A 108 24.32 16.31 25.12
C GLY A 108 23.24 15.74 24.20
N GLU A 109 22.37 16.57 23.63
CA GLU A 109 21.39 16.14 22.62
C GLU A 109 22.11 15.74 21.32
N THR A 110 21.60 14.70 20.67
CA THR A 110 22.18 14.16 19.43
C THR A 110 21.18 14.19 18.30
N PHE A 111 21.65 14.66 17.14
CA PHE A 111 20.90 14.68 15.89
C PHE A 111 21.72 13.96 14.84
N TRP A 112 21.07 13.26 13.92
CA TRP A 112 21.77 12.61 12.82
C TRP A 112 21.15 13.02 11.48
N ARG A 113 22.01 13.09 10.46
CA ARG A 113 21.60 13.33 9.08
C ARG A 113 22.47 12.53 8.12
N TRP A 114 21.96 12.33 6.92
CA TRP A 114 22.70 11.66 5.85
C TRP A 114 23.83 12.54 5.33
N VAL A 115 25.00 11.96 5.10
CA VAL A 115 26.06 12.63 4.35
C VAL A 115 25.68 12.60 2.86
N PRO A 116 25.57 13.75 2.18
CA PRO A 116 25.27 13.79 0.75
C PRO A 116 26.31 13.00 -0.06
N ARG A 117 25.89 12.47 -1.21
CA ARG A 117 26.81 11.85 -2.18
C ARG A 117 27.55 12.95 -2.94
N ALA A 118 28.84 12.73 -3.21
CA ALA A 118 29.57 13.59 -4.12
C ALA A 118 29.01 13.47 -5.56
N ARG A 119 29.11 14.55 -6.34
CA ARG A 119 28.75 14.51 -7.76
C ARG A 119 29.70 13.60 -8.53
N GLY A 120 29.20 12.94 -9.57
CA GLY A 120 29.96 12.02 -10.42
C GLY A 120 29.96 10.55 -9.95
N VAL A 121 29.45 10.30 -8.74
CA VAL A 121 29.44 8.99 -8.09
C VAL A 121 28.03 8.39 -8.09
N ARG A 122 27.86 7.14 -8.54
CA ARG A 122 26.57 6.43 -8.46
C ARG A 122 26.39 5.79 -7.09
N ASN A 123 27.45 5.26 -6.47
CA ASN A 123 27.40 4.54 -5.19
C ASN A 123 28.46 5.01 -4.18
N ALA A 124 28.20 4.93 -2.87
CA ALA A 124 29.14 5.40 -1.85
C ALA A 124 30.51 4.68 -1.91
N SER A 125 30.52 3.41 -2.34
CA SER A 125 31.73 2.61 -2.57
C SER A 125 32.61 3.12 -3.72
N GLU A 126 32.06 3.91 -4.64
CA GLU A 126 32.77 4.49 -5.78
C GLU A 126 33.51 5.80 -5.42
N GLU A 127 33.33 6.35 -4.21
CA GLU A 127 34.11 7.53 -3.75
C GLU A 127 35.61 7.23 -3.56
N GLY A 128 36.00 5.94 -3.58
CA GLY A 128 37.38 5.47 -3.49
C GLY A 128 37.87 5.26 -2.05
N LYS A 129 39.17 5.02 -1.90
CA LYS A 129 39.82 4.82 -0.59
C LYS A 129 40.32 6.15 -0.04
N PHE A 130 40.23 6.32 1.28
CA PHE A 130 40.77 7.45 2.02
C PHE A 130 41.90 6.99 2.95
N PRO A 131 42.88 7.86 3.27
CA PRO A 131 42.94 9.27 2.86
C PRO A 131 43.44 9.43 1.41
N ARG A 132 43.07 10.54 0.73
CA ARG A 132 43.34 10.76 -0.70
C ARG A 132 43.71 12.19 -1.03
N LYS A 133 44.37 12.39 -2.18
CA LYS A 133 44.69 13.71 -2.71
C LYS A 133 43.42 14.36 -3.28
N VAL A 134 43.08 15.56 -2.80
CA VAL A 134 41.90 16.34 -3.20
C VAL A 134 42.37 17.76 -3.55
N SER A 135 41.82 18.35 -4.62
CA SER A 135 42.06 19.76 -4.95
C SER A 135 40.92 20.61 -4.38
N VAL A 136 41.18 21.34 -3.29
CA VAL A 136 40.23 22.20 -2.60
C VAL A 136 40.46 23.63 -3.02
N CYS A 137 39.53 24.21 -3.78
CA CYS A 137 39.63 25.56 -4.32
C CYS A 137 40.95 25.83 -5.10
N GLY A 138 41.47 24.80 -5.77
CA GLY A 138 42.73 24.85 -6.52
C GLY A 138 43.98 24.51 -5.70
N GLN A 139 43.87 24.29 -4.39
CA GLN A 139 44.97 23.85 -3.54
C GLN A 139 44.93 22.35 -3.32
N GLU A 140 46.05 21.67 -3.54
CA GLU A 140 46.15 20.24 -3.29
C GLU A 140 46.34 19.94 -1.80
N VAL A 141 45.47 19.09 -1.26
CA VAL A 141 45.49 18.64 0.13
C VAL A 141 45.30 17.12 0.20
N MET A 142 45.90 16.51 1.21
CA MET A 142 45.73 15.09 1.53
C MET A 142 44.60 14.99 2.57
N MET A 143 43.44 14.50 2.16
CA MET A 143 42.20 14.60 2.93
C MET A 143 41.73 13.23 3.43
N GLY A 144 41.38 13.14 4.71
CA GLY A 144 40.71 11.99 5.32
C GLY A 144 39.21 11.91 5.00
N GLN A 145 38.59 10.76 5.25
CA GLN A 145 37.17 10.53 4.95
C GLN A 145 36.25 11.49 5.70
N GLU A 146 36.53 11.76 6.98
CA GLU A 146 35.72 12.64 7.83
C GLU A 146 35.75 14.08 7.31
N GLN A 147 36.93 14.57 6.92
CA GLN A 147 37.06 15.92 6.35
C GLN A 147 36.33 16.03 5.01
N TRP A 148 36.43 15.02 4.15
CA TRP A 148 35.65 14.96 2.92
C TRP A 148 34.14 14.99 3.17
N ASP A 149 33.66 14.21 4.14
CA ASP A 149 32.25 14.20 4.52
C ASP A 149 31.80 15.55 5.12
N ILE A 150 32.66 16.28 5.84
CA ILE A 150 32.38 17.66 6.32
C ILE A 150 32.15 18.60 5.14
N TYR A 151 33.00 18.58 4.11
CA TYR A 151 32.81 19.43 2.93
C TYR A 151 31.56 19.09 2.13
N LYS A 152 31.15 17.82 2.08
CA LYS A 152 29.88 17.42 1.45
C LYS A 152 28.64 17.92 2.20
N LEU A 153 28.76 18.22 3.49
CA LEU A 153 27.67 18.79 4.29
C LEU A 153 27.50 20.30 4.10
N ASP A 154 28.54 20.99 3.63
CA ASP A 154 28.51 22.44 3.44
C ASP A 154 27.88 22.83 2.10
N PRO A 155 26.73 23.52 2.08
CA PRO A 155 26.06 23.92 0.84
C PRO A 155 26.90 24.88 -0.02
N LEU A 156 27.90 25.57 0.56
CA LEU A 156 28.78 26.46 -0.18
C LEU A 156 29.79 25.72 -1.06
N TYR A 157 30.04 24.44 -0.80
CA TYR A 157 31.00 23.66 -1.57
C TYR A 157 30.31 22.60 -2.41
N ASP A 158 30.90 22.33 -3.56
CA ASP A 158 30.56 21.20 -4.39
C ASP A 158 31.73 20.22 -4.45
N CYS A 159 31.44 18.99 -4.04
CA CYS A 159 32.39 17.89 -4.02
C CYS A 159 32.14 17.01 -5.24
N TYR A 160 33.13 16.91 -6.12
CA TYR A 160 33.05 16.16 -7.37
C TYR A 160 34.11 15.07 -7.43
N VAL A 161 33.69 13.84 -7.69
CA VAL A 161 34.58 12.70 -7.94
C VAL A 161 34.45 12.30 -9.41
N PRO A 162 35.50 12.55 -10.20
CA PRO A 162 35.53 12.11 -11.59
C PRO A 162 35.54 10.58 -11.73
N GLN A 163 34.90 10.05 -12.77
CA GLN A 163 34.86 8.59 -13.04
C GLN A 163 36.12 8.09 -13.75
N ASP A 164 36.84 8.98 -14.42
CA ASP A 164 38.06 8.70 -15.19
C ASP A 164 39.31 8.56 -14.30
N GLY A 165 39.14 8.61 -12.98
CA GLY A 165 40.25 8.59 -12.02
C GLY A 165 41.00 9.91 -11.93
N THR A 166 40.51 10.98 -12.56
CA THR A 166 41.08 12.32 -12.32
C THR A 166 40.87 12.74 -10.86
N GLN A 167 41.70 13.66 -10.40
CA GLN A 167 41.75 14.09 -9.01
C GLN A 167 40.40 14.64 -8.57
N THR A 168 39.89 14.23 -7.40
CA THR A 168 38.63 14.83 -6.91
C THR A 168 38.85 16.27 -6.49
N THR A 169 37.81 17.06 -6.74
CA THR A 169 37.84 18.50 -6.57
C THR A 169 36.74 18.91 -5.60
N ILE A 170 37.05 19.89 -4.78
CA ILE A 170 36.09 20.65 -3.99
C ILE A 170 36.14 22.06 -4.52
N THR A 171 35.04 22.51 -5.11
CA THR A 171 34.93 23.85 -5.67
C THR A 171 33.85 24.62 -4.94
N PRO A 172 34.00 25.94 -4.71
CA PRO A 172 32.91 26.72 -4.17
C PRO A 172 31.76 26.70 -5.18
N ASN A 173 30.56 26.41 -4.69
CA ASN A 173 29.32 26.66 -5.40
C ASN A 173 29.26 28.16 -5.64
N LYS A 174 29.74 28.57 -6.82
CA LYS A 174 29.36 29.86 -7.41
C LYS A 174 27.87 29.75 -7.64
N GLY A 175 27.10 30.13 -6.63
CA GLY A 175 25.67 29.96 -6.64
C GLY A 175 25.14 30.41 -8.00
N LYS A 176 24.15 29.67 -8.52
CA LYS A 176 23.08 30.38 -9.20
C LYS A 176 22.44 31.25 -8.12
N GLU A 177 23.11 32.32 -7.71
CA GLU A 177 22.45 33.42 -7.05
C GLU A 177 21.28 33.72 -7.96
N LYS A 178 20.07 33.48 -7.47
CA LYS A 178 18.90 34.16 -8.01
C LYS A 178 19.34 35.62 -8.00
N GLY A 179 19.64 36.16 -9.18
CA GLY A 179 20.12 37.51 -9.29
C GLY A 179 19.22 38.44 -8.48
N PRO A 180 19.76 39.53 -7.92
CA PRO A 180 18.95 40.52 -7.21
C PRO A 180 17.70 40.85 -8.07
N PRO A 181 16.52 41.01 -7.48
CA PRO A 181 15.30 41.35 -8.21
C PRO A 181 15.54 42.68 -8.95
N GLY A 182 15.90 42.58 -10.22
CA GLY A 182 16.18 43.73 -11.06
C GLY A 182 14.90 44.54 -11.27
N PRO A 183 14.99 45.87 -11.33
CA PRO A 183 13.83 46.74 -11.54
C PRO A 183 13.20 46.44 -12.90
N ALA A 184 11.87 46.38 -12.90
CA ALA A 184 11.03 46.17 -14.07
C ALA A 184 11.49 47.04 -15.25
N SER A 185 11.94 46.39 -16.32
CA SER A 185 12.23 47.05 -17.59
C SER A 185 11.32 46.41 -18.63
N GLU A 186 10.39 47.23 -19.12
CA GLU A 186 9.44 46.93 -20.17
C GLU A 186 10.15 46.69 -21.51
N ALA A 187 9.50 45.89 -22.36
CA ALA A 187 9.72 45.73 -23.80
C ALA A 187 11.01 45.02 -24.26
N SER A 188 10.86 43.78 -24.76
CA SER A 188 10.72 43.53 -26.21
C SER A 188 10.74 42.03 -26.51
N SER A 189 9.87 41.68 -27.44
CA SER A 189 9.59 40.36 -27.99
C SER A 189 10.77 39.70 -28.70
N SER A 190 11.00 38.41 -28.48
CA SER A 190 10.94 37.36 -29.54
C SER A 190 11.59 36.04 -29.10
N SER A 191 10.89 34.93 -29.37
CA SER A 191 11.35 33.52 -29.41
C SER A 191 11.80 32.90 -28.08
N GLY A 192 11.48 31.66 -27.71
CA GLY A 192 10.73 30.57 -28.32
C GLY A 192 10.38 29.56 -27.21
N PHE A 193 9.25 28.91 -27.39
CA PHE A 193 8.57 28.02 -26.44
C PHE A 193 9.43 26.82 -25.98
N SER A 194 9.33 26.47 -24.68
CA SER A 194 8.78 25.17 -24.26
C SER A 194 8.77 25.04 -22.72
N LYS A 195 7.66 25.45 -22.08
CA LYS A 195 7.19 24.87 -20.80
C LYS A 195 5.67 24.91 -20.77
N ARG A 196 5.05 23.72 -20.74
CA ARG A 196 3.63 23.51 -20.46
C ARG A 196 3.37 23.88 -19.00
N SER A 197 2.68 24.98 -18.77
CA SER A 197 1.90 25.23 -17.56
C SER A 197 0.42 25.14 -17.92
N PHE A 198 -0.28 24.15 -17.37
CA PHE A 198 -1.74 24.09 -17.45
C PHE A 198 -2.32 25.17 -16.52
N SER A 199 -2.90 26.22 -17.12
CA SER A 199 -3.87 27.10 -16.47
C SER A 199 -5.25 26.73 -16.99
N VAL A 200 -6.10 26.20 -16.11
CA VAL A 200 -7.54 26.02 -16.37
C VAL A 200 -8.23 27.32 -15.97
N SER A 201 -8.82 28.00 -16.96
CA SER A 201 -9.84 29.03 -16.75
C SER A 201 -11.16 28.52 -17.33
N ASP A 202 -12.19 28.56 -16.51
CA ASP A 202 -13.59 28.34 -16.83
C ASP A 202 -14.05 29.16 -18.05
N THR A 203 -14.75 28.48 -18.96
CA THR A 203 -15.87 29.08 -19.69
C THR A 203 -16.99 28.04 -19.79
N ASP A 204 -18.17 28.50 -19.40
CA ASP A 204 -19.42 27.80 -19.27
C ASP A 204 -20.05 27.47 -20.64
N ASP A 205 -20.95 26.48 -20.60
CA ASP A 205 -22.07 26.22 -21.53
C ASP A 205 -21.81 25.84 -23.01
N SER A 206 -22.08 24.58 -23.37
CA SER A 206 -23.01 24.23 -24.47
C SER A 206 -23.17 22.71 -24.68
N MET A 207 -24.40 22.33 -24.98
CA MET A 207 -25.03 21.02 -24.96
C MET A 207 -24.54 19.92 -25.94
N HIS A 208 -24.72 18.68 -25.47
CA HIS A 208 -25.11 17.44 -26.17
C HIS A 208 -24.76 17.25 -27.66
N LYS A 209 -23.96 16.22 -27.94
CA LYS A 209 -24.19 15.27 -29.06
C LYS A 209 -23.63 13.89 -28.74
N THR A 210 -24.55 12.94 -28.59
CA THR A 210 -24.35 11.50 -28.69
C THR A 210 -23.75 11.14 -30.05
N LYS A 211 -22.66 10.37 -30.07
CA LYS A 211 -22.40 9.36 -31.09
C LYS A 211 -21.41 8.33 -30.60
N GLN A 212 -21.85 7.08 -30.70
CA GLN A 212 -21.07 5.85 -30.61
C GLN A 212 -19.72 5.99 -31.33
N ARG A 213 -18.65 5.56 -30.66
CA ARG A 213 -17.68 4.62 -31.25
C ARG A 213 -16.87 3.96 -30.14
N ARG A 214 -17.02 2.64 -30.05
CA ARG A 214 -16.06 1.72 -29.41
C ARG A 214 -14.69 1.97 -30.04
N ALA A 215 -13.72 2.34 -29.23
CA ALA A 215 -12.30 2.13 -29.52
C ALA A 215 -11.70 1.41 -28.31
N TYR A 216 -11.18 0.23 -28.62
CA TYR A 216 -10.42 -0.66 -27.75
C TYR A 216 -9.08 0.04 -27.46
N VAL A 217 -8.81 0.33 -26.18
CA VAL A 217 -7.50 0.81 -25.73
C VAL A 217 -6.76 -0.43 -25.23
N GLU A 218 -5.85 -0.93 -26.06
CA GLU A 218 -4.74 -1.77 -25.63
C GLU A 218 -3.86 -0.92 -24.71
N THR A 219 -3.77 -1.32 -23.44
CA THR A 219 -2.71 -0.86 -22.55
C THR A 219 -1.52 -1.78 -22.76
N ASP A 220 -0.53 -1.21 -23.45
CA ASP A 220 0.81 -1.71 -23.68
C ASP A 220 1.59 -1.56 -22.36
N ASP A 221 1.67 -2.65 -21.58
CA ASP A 221 2.56 -2.75 -20.43
C ASP A 221 3.91 -3.28 -20.95
N GLU A 222 4.76 -2.35 -21.41
CA GLU A 222 6.19 -2.59 -21.64
C GLU A 222 6.88 -2.74 -20.28
N GLU A 223 7.04 -4.00 -19.88
CA GLU A 223 7.85 -4.46 -18.74
C GLU A 223 9.33 -4.40 -19.14
N GLU A 224 10.04 -3.36 -18.70
CA GLU A 224 11.48 -3.17 -18.92
C GLU A 224 12.28 -4.34 -18.33
N GLU A 225 13.17 -4.85 -19.18
CA GLU A 225 14.02 -6.01 -19.03
C GLU A 225 15.08 -5.83 -17.93
N GLU A 226 15.10 -6.72 -16.93
CA GLU A 226 16.22 -6.85 -15.99
C GLU A 226 17.24 -7.85 -16.58
N GLU A 227 18.26 -7.26 -17.20
CA GLU A 227 19.46 -7.86 -17.77
C GLU A 227 20.32 -8.51 -16.66
N VAL A 228 20.23 -9.84 -16.49
CA VAL A 228 21.15 -10.61 -15.61
C VAL A 228 22.17 -11.36 -16.46
N SER A 229 23.41 -10.89 -16.38
CA SER A 229 24.59 -11.48 -17.00
C SER A 229 24.97 -12.82 -16.34
N GLU A 230 24.85 -13.89 -17.12
CA GLU A 230 25.85 -14.94 -17.35
C GLU A 230 26.74 -15.38 -16.17
N ILE A 231 26.30 -16.45 -15.48
CA ILE A 231 27.21 -17.41 -14.84
C ILE A 231 26.94 -18.77 -15.49
N VAL A 232 27.95 -19.24 -16.23
CA VAL A 232 28.00 -20.50 -16.97
C VAL A 232 28.13 -21.66 -15.99
N GLU A 233 27.06 -22.44 -15.85
CA GLU A 233 27.15 -23.80 -15.31
C GLU A 233 26.24 -24.71 -16.15
N GLU A 234 26.86 -25.64 -16.89
CA GLU A 234 26.22 -26.54 -17.86
C GLU A 234 25.16 -27.43 -17.18
N MET A 235 23.89 -27.04 -17.32
CA MET A 235 22.73 -27.90 -17.08
C MET A 235 22.17 -28.44 -18.40
N PRO A 236 21.66 -29.69 -18.43
CA PRO A 236 21.13 -30.31 -19.63
C PRO A 236 20.01 -29.46 -20.23
N ALA A 237 20.09 -29.23 -21.54
CA ALA A 237 19.22 -28.34 -22.32
C ALA A 237 17.74 -28.61 -22.03
N GLY A 238 17.15 -27.78 -21.17
CA GLY A 238 15.73 -27.75 -20.95
C GLY A 238 14.99 -27.33 -22.22
N PRO A 239 13.70 -27.68 -22.36
CA PRO A 239 12.89 -27.26 -23.50
C PRO A 239 12.94 -25.74 -23.62
N SER A 240 13.12 -25.27 -24.86
CA SER A 240 13.28 -23.86 -25.19
C SER A 240 12.15 -23.04 -24.58
N LEU A 241 12.42 -21.78 -24.20
CA LEU A 241 11.37 -20.83 -23.82
C LEU A 241 10.27 -20.74 -24.91
N TYR A 242 10.64 -20.99 -26.17
CA TYR A 242 9.72 -21.10 -27.28
C TYR A 242 8.77 -22.29 -27.15
N ASP A 243 9.27 -23.46 -26.71
CA ASP A 243 8.45 -24.66 -26.48
C ASP A 243 7.50 -24.49 -25.29
N LYS A 244 7.97 -23.83 -24.21
CA LYS A 244 7.11 -23.50 -23.06
C LYS A 244 5.98 -22.54 -23.46
N LYS A 245 6.29 -21.52 -24.28
CA LYS A 245 5.28 -20.58 -24.80
C LYS A 245 4.27 -21.28 -25.72
N ARG A 246 4.75 -22.22 -26.55
CA ARG A 246 3.92 -23.03 -27.45
C ARG A 246 3.01 -23.99 -26.68
N GLN A 247 3.49 -24.62 -25.61
CA GLN A 247 2.68 -25.46 -24.72
C GLN A 247 1.57 -24.66 -24.05
N ARG A 248 1.89 -23.50 -23.47
CA ARG A 248 0.88 -22.61 -22.87
C ARG A 248 -0.19 -22.18 -23.87
N TRP A 249 0.20 -21.87 -25.10
CA TRP A 249 -0.75 -21.52 -26.16
C TRP A 249 -1.69 -22.69 -26.49
N TRP A 250 -1.16 -23.92 -26.58
CA TRP A 250 -1.95 -25.14 -26.81
C TRP A 250 -2.93 -25.44 -25.67
N GLU A 251 -2.55 -25.24 -24.40
CA GLU A 251 -3.42 -25.42 -23.24
C GLU A 251 -4.58 -24.40 -23.22
N VAL A 252 -4.29 -23.14 -23.57
CA VAL A 252 -5.32 -22.10 -23.68
C VAL A 252 -6.29 -22.40 -24.82
N GLU A 253 -5.80 -22.89 -25.96
CA GLU A 253 -6.63 -23.24 -27.12
C GLU A 253 -7.51 -24.47 -26.83
N GLN A 254 -6.97 -25.49 -26.15
CA GLN A 254 -7.73 -26.64 -25.65
C GLN A 254 -8.83 -26.21 -24.68
N SER A 255 -8.51 -25.35 -23.70
CA SER A 255 -9.49 -24.80 -22.76
C SER A 255 -10.60 -23.99 -23.45
N ARG A 256 -10.26 -23.27 -24.51
CA ARG A 256 -11.25 -22.53 -25.34
C ARG A 256 -12.13 -23.50 -26.13
N LYS A 257 -11.57 -24.55 -26.71
CA LYS A 257 -12.29 -25.59 -27.45
C LYS A 257 -13.28 -26.32 -26.53
N GLU A 258 -12.83 -26.73 -25.35
CA GLU A 258 -13.68 -27.41 -24.35
C GLU A 258 -14.85 -26.50 -23.91
N ARG A 259 -14.62 -25.20 -23.71
CA ARG A 259 -15.71 -24.25 -23.40
C ARG A 259 -16.72 -24.11 -24.54
N ARG A 260 -16.26 -24.08 -25.80
CA ARG A 260 -17.14 -24.02 -26.97
C ARG A 260 -17.99 -25.28 -27.07
N GLU A 261 -17.38 -26.45 -26.89
CA GLU A 261 -18.07 -27.73 -26.92
C GLU A 261 -19.09 -27.86 -25.78
N LYS A 262 -18.75 -27.40 -24.57
CA LYS A 262 -19.67 -27.40 -23.42
C LYS A 262 -20.86 -26.46 -23.61
N LEU A 263 -20.68 -25.33 -24.31
CA LEU A 263 -21.77 -24.43 -24.68
C LEU A 263 -22.63 -25.03 -25.80
N ALA A 264 -22.02 -25.65 -26.81
CA ALA A 264 -22.74 -26.34 -27.88
C ALA A 264 -23.58 -27.51 -27.33
N ALA A 265 -23.01 -28.31 -26.43
CA ALA A 265 -23.71 -29.42 -25.77
C ALA A 265 -24.88 -28.93 -24.90
N ARG A 266 -24.77 -27.75 -24.28
CA ARG A 266 -25.89 -27.12 -23.55
C ARG A 266 -26.98 -26.62 -24.50
N SER A 267 -26.60 -26.01 -25.62
CA SER A 267 -27.53 -25.52 -26.63
C SER A 267 -28.31 -26.68 -27.29
N ALA A 268 -27.68 -27.83 -27.51
CA ALA A 268 -28.32 -29.00 -28.09
C ALA A 268 -29.31 -29.71 -27.16
N ARG A 269 -29.30 -29.40 -25.85
CA ARG A 269 -30.16 -30.04 -24.83
C ARG A 269 -31.37 -29.21 -24.42
N GLN A 270 -31.60 -28.04 -25.01
CA GLN A 270 -32.84 -27.30 -24.76
C GLN A 270 -33.91 -27.76 -25.75
N PRO A 271 -34.97 -28.45 -25.29
CA PRO A 271 -36.13 -28.72 -26.13
C PRO A 271 -36.78 -27.38 -26.50
N THR A 272 -36.95 -27.13 -27.78
CA THR A 272 -37.74 -26.03 -28.32
C THR A 272 -39.19 -26.27 -27.94
N VAL A 273 -39.68 -25.54 -26.94
CA VAL A 273 -41.12 -25.51 -26.64
C VAL A 273 -41.74 -24.53 -27.64
N ASP A 274 -42.51 -25.06 -28.59
CA ASP A 274 -43.35 -24.29 -29.50
C ASP A 274 -44.37 -23.49 -28.69
N ILE A 275 -44.23 -22.16 -28.70
CA ILE A 275 -45.23 -21.22 -28.21
C ILE A 275 -45.67 -20.40 -29.42
N ALA A 276 -46.52 -21.03 -30.23
CA ALA A 276 -47.48 -20.32 -31.07
C ALA A 276 -48.78 -20.21 -30.26
N GLU A 277 -49.49 -19.08 -30.42
CA GLU A 277 -50.77 -18.72 -29.78
C GLU A 277 -50.67 -17.96 -28.44
N GLU A 278 -50.58 -16.63 -28.52
CA GLU A 278 -51.57 -15.71 -27.92
C GLU A 278 -51.22 -14.26 -28.28
N LEU A 279 -51.83 -13.78 -29.36
CA LEU A 279 -51.85 -12.38 -29.77
C LEU A 279 -53.23 -11.85 -29.36
N ILE A 280 -53.34 -11.20 -28.21
CA ILE A 280 -54.61 -10.59 -27.77
C ILE A 280 -54.63 -9.12 -28.15
N ASP A 281 -55.55 -8.86 -29.07
CA ASP A 281 -56.06 -7.61 -29.60
C ASP A 281 -56.88 -6.86 -28.53
N LEU A 282 -56.68 -5.55 -28.39
CA LEU A 282 -57.46 -4.69 -27.49
C LEU A 282 -57.77 -3.36 -28.18
N THR A 283 -58.84 -3.39 -28.98
CA THR A 283 -59.63 -2.23 -29.41
C THR A 283 -61.08 -2.40 -28.95
N MET A 284 -61.81 -1.28 -28.84
CA MET A 284 -63.22 -1.07 -28.47
C MET A 284 -63.44 -0.80 -26.97
N ASP A 285 -63.74 0.45 -26.59
CA ASP A 285 -65.02 1.20 -26.67
C ASP A 285 -65.83 0.97 -25.38
N ASP A 286 -66.13 2.06 -24.67
CA ASP A 286 -67.47 2.30 -24.12
C ASP A 286 -67.62 3.75 -23.66
N ALA A 287 -68.80 4.27 -23.96
CA ALA A 287 -69.23 5.64 -23.83
C ALA A 287 -70.00 5.88 -22.51
N ASP A 288 -70.27 7.17 -22.29
CA ASP A 288 -71.46 7.76 -21.66
C ASP A 288 -71.31 8.59 -20.36
N ASP A 289 -71.93 9.78 -20.50
CA ASP A 289 -72.60 10.66 -19.55
C ASP A 289 -71.91 11.86 -18.83
N VAL A 290 -72.54 13.01 -19.15
CA VAL A 290 -72.43 14.42 -18.72
C VAL A 290 -73.36 14.58 -17.46
N PRO A 291 -73.50 15.71 -16.69
CA PRO A 291 -73.17 17.09 -17.05
C PRO A 291 -72.84 18.16 -15.95
N VAL A 292 -72.51 19.37 -16.45
CA VAL A 292 -72.83 20.75 -15.95
C VAL A 292 -72.24 21.25 -14.62
N ALA A 293 -71.41 22.32 -14.69
CA ALA A 293 -71.76 23.68 -14.21
C ALA A 293 -70.55 24.64 -14.18
N SER A 294 -70.67 25.74 -14.95
CA SER A 294 -70.51 27.16 -14.56
C SER A 294 -69.19 27.61 -13.87
N SER A 295 -68.60 28.80 -14.05
CA SER A 295 -68.90 30.05 -14.75
C SER A 295 -67.65 30.96 -14.67
N SER A 296 -67.61 32.04 -15.48
CA SER A 296 -66.75 33.24 -15.34
C SER A 296 -65.33 33.12 -15.95
N LYS A 297 -64.94 33.70 -17.10
CA LYS A 297 -65.27 34.93 -17.88
C LYS A 297 -64.66 36.25 -17.36
N ARG A 298 -63.51 36.63 -17.95
CA ARG A 298 -62.97 37.97 -18.38
C ARG A 298 -61.66 37.68 -19.16
N ALA A 299 -61.42 37.97 -20.45
CA ALA A 299 -61.52 39.18 -21.30
C ALA A 299 -60.52 40.29 -20.84
N MET A 300 -59.60 40.87 -21.61
CA MET A 300 -59.50 41.17 -23.06
C MET A 300 -58.03 41.44 -23.52
N ASP A 301 -57.81 41.35 -24.84
CA ASP A 301 -57.03 42.20 -25.81
C ASP A 301 -55.60 42.67 -25.49
N GLU A 302 -54.62 42.80 -26.41
CA GLU A 302 -54.55 43.26 -27.81
C GLU A 302 -53.24 42.66 -28.43
N ASP A 303 -53.25 42.02 -29.60
CA ASP A 303 -52.96 42.60 -30.93
C ASP A 303 -51.48 42.97 -31.17
N ASP A 304 -50.72 42.16 -31.93
CA ASP A 304 -50.45 42.41 -33.36
C ASP A 304 -49.46 41.37 -33.96
N GLY A 305 -49.62 41.05 -35.24
CA GLY A 305 -49.27 39.75 -35.82
C GLY A 305 -47.85 39.55 -36.42
N ARG A 306 -47.53 38.26 -36.66
CA ARG A 306 -47.01 37.71 -37.95
C ARG A 306 -46.86 36.17 -37.90
N ILE A 307 -47.30 35.54 -38.99
CA ILE A 307 -47.49 34.09 -39.23
C ILE A 307 -46.18 33.42 -39.75
N PRO A 308 -46.11 32.10 -40.06
CA PRO A 308 -45.85 30.93 -39.18
C PRO A 308 -44.57 30.15 -39.53
N LYS A 309 -43.96 29.44 -38.57
CA LYS A 309 -43.16 28.22 -38.87
C LYS A 309 -43.37 27.10 -37.86
N ARG A 310 -44.26 26.18 -38.25
CA ARG A 310 -44.26 24.72 -38.08
C ARG A 310 -43.58 24.11 -36.83
N LYS A 311 -44.44 23.73 -35.89
CA LYS A 311 -44.52 22.46 -35.12
C LYS A 311 -43.26 21.57 -35.08
N LYS A 312 -42.72 21.36 -33.87
CA LYS A 312 -42.30 20.07 -33.30
C LYS A 312 -42.29 20.17 -31.77
N VAL A 313 -43.48 20.07 -31.19
CA VAL A 313 -43.69 19.88 -29.75
C VAL A 313 -43.24 18.46 -29.41
N ARG A 314 -42.20 18.33 -28.59
CA ARG A 314 -41.90 17.10 -27.85
C ARG A 314 -42.73 17.13 -26.57
N PRO A 315 -43.45 16.05 -26.22
CA PRO A 315 -44.22 16.01 -24.99
C PRO A 315 -43.29 15.78 -23.80
N THR A 316 -43.37 16.69 -22.84
CA THR A 316 -43.00 16.52 -21.44
C THR A 316 -43.90 15.46 -20.82
N PHE A 317 -43.32 14.35 -20.37
CA PHE A 317 -43.98 13.37 -19.52
C PHE A 317 -43.53 13.61 -18.08
N SER A 318 -44.41 14.20 -17.29
CA SER A 318 -44.28 14.35 -15.85
C SER A 318 -44.70 13.08 -15.14
N GLU A 319 -43.95 12.73 -14.09
CA GLU A 319 -44.20 11.66 -13.14
C GLU A 319 -45.58 11.75 -12.48
N GLN A 320 -46.30 10.63 -12.48
CA GLN A 320 -47.24 10.24 -11.43
C GLN A 320 -47.16 8.72 -11.29
N THR A 321 -46.48 8.27 -10.24
CA THR A 321 -46.38 6.86 -9.84
C THR A 321 -47.61 6.49 -9.01
N ASN A 322 -48.41 5.55 -9.50
CA ASN A 322 -49.41 4.82 -8.72
C ASN A 322 -48.94 3.37 -8.51
N ASP A 323 -49.08 2.93 -7.27
CA ASP A 323 -48.72 1.61 -6.73
C ASP A 323 -49.49 0.44 -7.38
N ILE A 324 -48.77 -0.59 -7.82
CA ILE A 324 -49.32 -1.93 -8.11
C ILE A 324 -48.32 -3.00 -7.60
N PRO A 325 -48.77 -4.03 -6.84
CA PRO A 325 -47.89 -4.99 -6.18
C PRO A 325 -47.41 -6.09 -7.14
N PHE A 326 -46.10 -6.12 -7.42
CA PHE A 326 -45.47 -7.21 -8.17
C PHE A 326 -45.23 -8.44 -7.28
N LYS A 327 -45.86 -9.56 -7.67
CA LYS A 327 -45.59 -10.89 -7.14
C LYS A 327 -44.12 -11.26 -7.36
N THR A 328 -43.41 -11.52 -6.27
CA THR A 328 -41.98 -11.83 -6.23
C THR A 328 -41.68 -13.19 -6.85
N ARG A 329 -40.98 -13.19 -7.98
CA ARG A 329 -40.24 -14.37 -8.47
C ARG A 329 -39.04 -14.63 -7.55
N PRO A 330 -38.74 -15.87 -7.16
CA PRO A 330 -37.60 -16.17 -6.28
C PRO A 330 -36.28 -15.80 -6.98
N ALA A 331 -35.54 -14.89 -6.35
CA ALA A 331 -34.26 -14.41 -6.82
C ALA A 331 -33.25 -15.57 -6.89
N ARG A 332 -32.89 -15.99 -8.11
CA ARG A 332 -31.73 -16.85 -8.34
C ARG A 332 -30.48 -16.10 -7.85
N LYS A 333 -29.93 -16.55 -6.71
CA LYS A 333 -28.65 -16.08 -6.17
C LYS A 333 -27.56 -16.27 -7.22
N LYS A 334 -27.16 -15.19 -7.88
CA LYS A 334 -25.97 -15.18 -8.72
C LYS A 334 -24.77 -15.26 -7.79
N VAL A 335 -24.22 -16.46 -7.65
CA VAL A 335 -22.96 -16.69 -6.92
C VAL A 335 -21.90 -15.80 -7.58
N SER A 336 -21.35 -14.86 -6.81
CA SER A 336 -20.38 -13.89 -7.30
C SER A 336 -19.15 -14.62 -7.83
N ARG A 337 -18.65 -14.19 -8.99
CA ARG A 337 -17.43 -14.72 -9.61
C ARG A 337 -16.21 -14.63 -8.65
N VAL A 338 -16.24 -13.70 -7.69
CA VAL A 338 -15.26 -13.56 -6.61
C VAL A 338 -15.32 -14.73 -5.63
N SER A 339 -16.51 -15.12 -5.17
CA SER A 339 -16.67 -16.27 -4.25
C SER A 339 -16.23 -17.60 -4.85
N ILE A 340 -16.30 -17.75 -6.19
CA ILE A 340 -15.79 -18.93 -6.89
C ILE A 340 -14.25 -18.94 -6.92
N LEU A 341 -13.62 -17.76 -7.03
CA LEU A 341 -12.16 -17.64 -7.02
C LEU A 341 -11.60 -17.85 -5.61
N GLU A 342 -12.22 -17.27 -4.58
CA GLU A 342 -11.83 -17.52 -3.18
C GLU A 342 -11.98 -19.00 -2.81
N LYS A 343 -13.09 -19.64 -3.21
CA LYS A 343 -13.28 -21.06 -2.98
C LYS A 343 -12.18 -21.90 -3.65
N ARG A 344 -11.78 -21.55 -4.88
CA ARG A 344 -10.67 -22.23 -5.58
C ARG A 344 -9.32 -21.99 -4.91
N GLU A 345 -9.07 -20.79 -4.42
CA GLU A 345 -7.83 -20.48 -3.71
C GLU A 345 -7.75 -21.26 -2.38
N GLN A 346 -8.88 -21.37 -1.67
CA GLN A 346 -8.98 -22.16 -0.45
C GLN A 346 -8.79 -23.66 -0.72
N GLU A 347 -9.47 -24.23 -1.72
CA GLU A 347 -9.27 -25.62 -2.14
C GLU A 347 -7.80 -25.88 -2.55
N ALA A 348 -7.14 -24.92 -3.20
CA ALA A 348 -5.73 -25.04 -3.58
C ALA A 348 -4.74 -24.89 -2.41
N ARG A 349 -5.15 -24.25 -1.30
CA ARG A 349 -4.37 -24.25 -0.04
C ARG A 349 -4.57 -25.58 0.69
N GLU A 350 -5.81 -26.02 0.84
CA GLU A 350 -6.15 -27.28 1.49
C GLU A 350 -5.50 -28.48 0.76
N ALA A 351 -5.43 -28.46 -0.58
CA ALA A 351 -4.73 -29.48 -1.35
C ALA A 351 -3.21 -29.48 -1.12
N ARG A 352 -2.59 -28.30 -0.97
CA ARG A 352 -1.16 -28.19 -0.64
C ARG A 352 -0.86 -28.68 0.77
N ASP A 353 -1.70 -28.31 1.72
CA ASP A 353 -1.57 -28.74 3.12
C ASP A 353 -1.83 -30.25 3.24
N ALA A 354 -2.78 -30.80 2.49
CA ALA A 354 -3.02 -32.25 2.44
C ALA A 354 -1.84 -33.01 1.84
N ALA A 355 -1.27 -32.53 0.73
CA ALA A 355 -0.08 -33.14 0.12
C ALA A 355 1.13 -33.10 1.06
N PHE A 356 1.31 -31.99 1.78
CA PHE A 356 2.37 -31.88 2.78
C PHE A 356 2.18 -32.86 3.95
N LEU A 357 0.94 -33.01 4.46
CA LEU A 357 0.65 -33.99 5.52
C LEU A 357 0.87 -35.43 5.04
N GLU A 358 0.51 -35.74 3.80
CA GLU A 358 0.74 -37.05 3.19
C GLU A 358 2.25 -37.36 3.06
N GLU A 359 3.05 -36.39 2.63
CA GLU A 359 4.52 -36.51 2.60
C GLU A 359 5.07 -36.81 4.00
N LEU A 360 4.57 -36.11 5.02
CA LEU A 360 4.99 -36.28 6.41
C LEU A 360 4.62 -37.65 6.98
N PHE A 361 3.43 -38.19 6.65
CA PHE A 361 3.04 -39.55 7.02
C PHE A 361 3.86 -40.62 6.28
N THR A 362 4.20 -40.37 5.03
CA THR A 362 5.01 -41.28 4.22
C THR A 362 6.44 -41.34 4.77
N GLU A 363 7.05 -40.20 5.09
CA GLU A 363 8.37 -40.13 5.71
C GLU A 363 8.41 -40.83 7.08
N ALA A 364 7.39 -40.63 7.91
CA ALA A 364 7.28 -41.32 9.20
C ALA A 364 7.13 -42.85 9.06
N ALA A 365 6.42 -43.32 8.03
CA ALA A 365 6.28 -44.75 7.74
C ALA A 365 7.59 -45.37 7.23
N GLU A 366 8.35 -44.66 6.40
CA GLU A 366 9.68 -45.07 5.96
C GLU A 366 10.68 -45.14 7.12
N GLN A 367 10.63 -44.17 8.03
CA GLN A 367 11.50 -44.12 9.20
C GLN A 367 11.22 -45.29 10.16
N ARG A 368 9.94 -45.62 10.40
CA ARG A 368 9.54 -46.84 11.15
C ARG A 368 10.00 -48.13 10.48
N SER A 369 10.00 -48.18 9.15
CA SER A 369 10.43 -49.35 8.39
C SER A 369 11.95 -49.55 8.44
N ARG A 370 12.72 -48.46 8.57
CA ARG A 370 14.20 -48.53 8.75
C ARG A 370 14.61 -48.94 10.17
N GLU A 371 13.81 -48.63 11.18
CA GLU A 371 14.15 -48.89 12.58
C GLU A 371 13.72 -50.26 13.12
N MET A 372 13.04 -51.11 12.33
CA MET A 372 12.80 -52.50 12.72
C MET A 372 14.08 -53.34 12.53
N PRO A 373 14.77 -53.77 13.62
CA PRO A 373 15.94 -54.62 13.48
C PRO A 373 15.52 -55.98 12.91
N ARG A 374 16.08 -56.33 11.75
CA ARG A 374 16.05 -57.70 11.21
C ARG A 374 16.58 -58.65 12.28
N ALA A 375 15.68 -59.36 12.95
CA ALA A 375 16.03 -60.44 13.85
C ALA A 375 16.84 -61.47 13.06
N ARG A 376 18.09 -61.65 13.48
CA ARG A 376 19.03 -62.67 13.01
C ARG A 376 18.39 -64.05 13.15
N SER A 377 18.00 -64.67 12.03
CA SER A 377 17.82 -66.11 11.96
C SER A 377 19.20 -66.75 11.77
N TYR A 378 19.69 -67.38 12.84
CA TYR A 378 20.74 -68.39 12.77
C TYR A 378 20.14 -69.66 12.15
N SER A 379 20.68 -70.14 11.03
CA SER A 379 20.57 -71.55 10.65
C SER A 379 21.78 -71.99 9.85
N HIS A 380 22.27 -73.18 10.23
CA HIS A 380 23.53 -73.79 9.83
C HIS A 380 23.58 -74.28 8.37
N HIS A 381 24.82 -74.42 7.90
CA HIS A 381 25.25 -74.98 6.62
C HIS A 381 24.70 -76.39 6.32
N SER A 382 24.56 -76.74 5.03
CA SER A 382 25.19 -77.93 4.42
C SER A 382 25.03 -77.98 2.89
N HIS A 383 26.04 -78.56 2.26
CA HIS A 383 26.37 -78.65 0.83
C HIS A 383 25.39 -79.43 -0.07
N SER A 384 25.30 -79.06 -1.35
CA SER A 384 25.98 -79.74 -2.47
C SER A 384 25.20 -79.69 -3.80
N ASN A 385 25.97 -79.56 -4.87
CA ASN A 385 25.79 -80.05 -6.24
C ASN A 385 24.62 -79.58 -7.12
N GLY A 386 25.02 -79.14 -8.33
CA GLY A 386 24.53 -79.80 -9.54
C GLY A 386 23.75 -78.93 -10.52
N ALA A 387 24.48 -78.42 -11.52
CA ALA A 387 24.17 -78.56 -12.94
C ALA A 387 22.80 -78.10 -13.49
N SER A 388 22.90 -77.15 -14.42
CA SER A 388 22.27 -77.20 -15.75
C SER A 388 20.78 -76.85 -15.93
N SER A 389 20.63 -75.72 -16.62
CA SER A 389 19.83 -75.59 -17.85
C SER A 389 18.37 -75.12 -17.77
N SER A 390 18.06 -74.27 -18.75
CA SER A 390 16.85 -74.26 -19.56
C SER A 390 15.59 -73.58 -19.02
N GLN A 391 15.19 -72.54 -19.78
CA GLN A 391 13.86 -72.34 -20.35
C GLN A 391 12.62 -72.56 -19.45
N GLN A 392 11.84 -71.49 -19.29
CA GLN A 392 10.40 -71.35 -19.60
C GLN A 392 9.88 -70.15 -18.80
N ASN A 393 9.46 -69.04 -19.41
CA ASN A 393 8.25 -68.84 -20.21
C ASN A 393 6.95 -69.12 -19.43
N ALA A 394 6.42 -68.09 -18.72
CA ALA A 394 5.01 -68.00 -18.28
C ALA A 394 4.70 -66.52 -17.97
N ARG A 395 4.09 -65.78 -18.91
CA ARG A 395 2.65 -65.51 -18.98
C ARG A 395 2.07 -64.95 -17.67
N HIS A 396 2.06 -63.62 -17.59
CA HIS A 396 1.09 -62.90 -16.78
C HIS A 396 -0.30 -63.02 -17.44
N PRO A 397 -1.36 -63.32 -16.68
CA PRO A 397 -2.74 -63.30 -17.18
C PRO A 397 -3.23 -61.85 -17.37
N PRO A 398 -4.11 -61.60 -18.35
CA PRO A 398 -4.74 -60.29 -18.53
C PRO A 398 -5.70 -59.99 -17.37
N PRO A 399 -5.91 -58.70 -17.01
CA PRO A 399 -6.92 -58.31 -16.04
C PRO A 399 -8.31 -58.63 -16.59
N SER A 400 -9.03 -59.44 -15.80
CA SER A 400 -10.44 -59.76 -16.00
C SER A 400 -11.29 -58.50 -16.05
N GLN A 401 -12.21 -58.51 -17.00
CA GLN A 401 -13.32 -57.58 -17.14
C GLN A 401 -14.05 -57.45 -15.81
N SER A 402 -14.01 -56.25 -15.22
CA SER A 402 -14.89 -55.86 -14.12
C SER A 402 -16.29 -55.73 -14.68
N GLU A 403 -17.16 -56.64 -14.24
CA GLU A 403 -18.60 -56.64 -14.39
C GLU A 403 -19.16 -55.26 -14.01
N GLU A 404 -19.83 -54.62 -14.96
CA GLU A 404 -20.69 -53.47 -14.68
C GLU A 404 -21.81 -53.94 -13.75
N PRO A 405 -22.00 -53.35 -12.56
CA PRO A 405 -23.14 -53.67 -11.73
C PRO A 405 -24.41 -53.26 -12.48
N GLU A 406 -25.26 -54.26 -12.75
CA GLU A 406 -26.61 -54.10 -13.26
C GLU A 406 -27.31 -52.92 -12.55
N MET A 407 -27.86 -52.05 -13.38
CA MET A 407 -28.59 -50.85 -12.98
C MET A 407 -29.93 -51.29 -12.36
N GLU A 408 -29.92 -51.61 -11.06
CA GLU A 408 -31.14 -51.94 -10.31
C GLU A 408 -32.15 -50.79 -10.40
N ASP A 409 -33.41 -51.17 -10.67
CA ASP A 409 -34.57 -50.28 -10.82
C ASP A 409 -34.67 -49.23 -9.70
N PRO A 410 -35.17 -48.02 -9.99
CA PRO A 410 -35.25 -46.93 -9.02
C PRO A 410 -36.12 -47.33 -7.83
N ILE A 411 -35.45 -47.68 -6.72
CA ILE A 411 -36.06 -47.93 -5.41
C ILE A 411 -36.98 -46.74 -5.07
N PRO A 412 -38.28 -46.98 -4.81
CA PRO A 412 -39.23 -45.93 -4.48
C PRO A 412 -38.73 -45.05 -3.32
N LEU A 413 -38.91 -43.73 -3.44
CA LEU A 413 -38.37 -42.74 -2.50
C LEU A 413 -38.76 -43.05 -1.03
N GLU A 414 -39.94 -43.62 -0.82
CA GLU A 414 -40.48 -44.01 0.48
C GLU A 414 -39.67 -45.14 1.14
N GLU A 415 -39.20 -46.10 0.34
CA GLU A 415 -38.37 -47.21 0.82
C GLU A 415 -36.95 -46.73 1.16
N LYS A 416 -36.44 -45.73 0.43
CA LYS A 416 -35.18 -45.05 0.75
C LYS A 416 -35.25 -44.27 2.07
N ILE A 417 -36.38 -43.59 2.33
CA ILE A 417 -36.62 -42.90 3.62
C ILE A 417 -36.73 -43.91 4.76
N LYS A 418 -37.41 -45.04 4.52
CA LYS A 418 -37.55 -46.11 5.53
C LYS A 418 -36.22 -46.76 5.86
N ARG A 419 -35.40 -47.12 4.86
CA ARG A 419 -34.03 -47.62 5.07
C ARG A 419 -33.15 -46.61 5.80
N MET A 420 -33.25 -45.32 5.47
CA MET A 420 -32.45 -44.29 6.12
C MET A 420 -32.84 -44.11 7.59
N ARG A 421 -34.13 -44.22 7.94
CA ARG A 421 -34.58 -44.23 9.34
C ARG A 421 -34.09 -45.47 10.08
N GLU A 422 -34.18 -46.64 9.47
CA GLU A 422 -33.74 -47.90 10.10
C GLU A 422 -32.22 -47.95 10.30
N ILE A 423 -31.44 -47.41 9.37
CA ILE A 423 -29.98 -47.26 9.53
C ILE A 423 -29.67 -46.29 10.67
N ASN A 424 -30.34 -45.15 10.74
CA ASN A 424 -30.13 -44.16 11.80
C ASN A 424 -30.58 -44.72 13.18
N GLU A 425 -31.62 -45.56 13.21
CA GLU A 425 -32.10 -46.24 14.41
C GLU A 425 -31.14 -47.36 14.86
N ARG A 426 -30.60 -48.16 13.93
CA ARG A 426 -29.53 -49.13 14.25
C ARG A 426 -28.25 -48.45 14.71
N GLU A 427 -27.88 -47.34 14.08
CA GLU A 427 -26.68 -46.58 14.44
C GLU A 427 -26.83 -45.91 15.82
N SER A 428 -28.03 -45.41 16.16
CA SER A 428 -28.31 -44.87 17.49
C SER A 428 -28.43 -45.95 18.58
N ALA A 429 -28.90 -47.16 18.24
CA ALA A 429 -28.96 -48.30 19.15
C ALA A 429 -27.58 -48.98 19.36
N GLN A 430 -26.72 -48.97 18.34
CA GLN A 430 -25.37 -49.52 18.41
C GLN A 430 -24.32 -48.50 18.87
N ARG A 431 -24.66 -47.20 18.91
CA ARG A 431 -23.79 -46.21 19.55
C ARG A 431 -23.65 -46.59 21.03
N PRO A 432 -22.47 -47.03 21.49
CA PRO A 432 -22.26 -47.29 22.91
C PRO A 432 -22.65 -46.02 23.66
N ARG A 433 -23.51 -46.15 24.67
CA ARG A 433 -23.92 -45.03 25.52
C ARG A 433 -22.66 -44.27 25.91
N ALA A 434 -22.47 -43.10 25.31
CA ALA A 434 -21.30 -42.29 25.57
C ALA A 434 -21.21 -42.12 27.09
N PRO A 435 -20.05 -42.37 27.71
CA PRO A 435 -19.90 -42.15 29.14
C PRO A 435 -20.41 -40.75 29.47
N PRO A 436 -21.14 -40.56 30.58
CA PRO A 436 -21.69 -39.25 30.94
C PRO A 436 -20.57 -38.23 30.85
N VAL A 437 -20.67 -37.34 29.86
CA VAL A 437 -19.65 -36.32 29.62
C VAL A 437 -19.67 -35.43 30.85
N ASP A 438 -18.55 -35.40 31.58
CA ASP A 438 -18.41 -34.58 32.76
C ASP A 438 -18.78 -33.12 32.38
N PRO A 439 -19.77 -32.49 33.04
CA PRO A 439 -20.16 -31.11 32.74
C PRO A 439 -18.97 -30.14 32.81
N ARG A 440 -17.90 -30.48 33.55
CA ARG A 440 -16.64 -29.72 33.56
C ARG A 440 -15.93 -29.74 32.21
N SER A 441 -15.91 -30.89 31.53
CA SER A 441 -15.29 -31.03 30.21
C SER A 441 -16.04 -30.25 29.13
N GLN A 442 -17.38 -30.16 29.23
CA GLN A 442 -18.18 -29.35 28.29
C GLN A 442 -17.95 -27.85 28.51
N ALA A 443 -17.95 -27.40 29.77
CA ALA A 443 -17.67 -26.01 30.10
C ALA A 443 -16.25 -25.59 29.67
N GLU A 444 -15.26 -26.46 29.82
CA GLU A 444 -13.89 -26.20 29.35
C GLU A 444 -13.80 -26.15 27.82
N ALA A 445 -14.46 -27.07 27.11
CA ALA A 445 -14.50 -27.07 25.65
C ALA A 445 -15.18 -25.80 25.10
N GLU A 446 -16.30 -25.38 25.70
CA GLU A 446 -16.99 -24.14 25.31
C GLU A 446 -16.14 -22.89 25.62
N ALA A 447 -15.45 -22.87 26.76
CA ALA A 447 -14.53 -21.78 27.10
C ALA A 447 -13.38 -21.68 26.09
N ARG A 448 -12.79 -22.83 25.72
CA ARG A 448 -11.71 -22.92 24.73
C ARG A 448 -12.17 -22.51 23.33
N GLU A 449 -13.39 -22.88 22.93
CA GLU A 449 -13.98 -22.45 21.65
C GLU A 449 -14.23 -20.93 21.64
N ARG A 450 -14.74 -20.38 22.75
CA ARG A 450 -14.99 -18.93 22.87
C ARG A 450 -13.69 -18.14 22.84
N GLU A 451 -12.63 -18.63 23.48
CA GLU A 451 -11.30 -18.03 23.44
C GLU A 451 -10.69 -18.13 22.03
N ALA A 452 -10.77 -19.28 21.38
CA ALA A 452 -10.31 -19.47 20.01
C ALA A 452 -11.04 -18.55 19.02
N ARG A 453 -12.36 -18.33 19.20
CA ARG A 453 -13.13 -17.39 18.38
C ARG A 453 -12.68 -15.95 18.59
N LYS A 454 -12.48 -15.53 19.84
CA LYS A 454 -11.94 -14.20 20.17
C LYS A 454 -10.53 -13.98 19.61
N ALA A 455 -9.67 -15.01 19.68
CA ALA A 455 -8.32 -14.96 19.14
C ALA A 455 -8.33 -14.79 17.62
N LYS A 456 -9.16 -15.58 16.90
CA LYS A 456 -9.32 -15.45 15.44
C LYS A 456 -9.88 -14.08 15.04
N GLU A 457 -10.85 -13.55 15.77
CA GLU A 457 -11.41 -12.22 15.52
C GLU A 457 -10.37 -11.12 15.74
N ALA A 458 -9.59 -11.21 16.83
CA ALA A 458 -8.50 -10.26 17.11
C ALA A 458 -7.38 -10.33 16.07
N GLU A 459 -7.02 -11.52 15.59
CA GLU A 459 -6.04 -11.71 14.52
C GLU A 459 -6.53 -11.11 13.20
N GLN A 460 -7.79 -11.36 12.82
CA GLN A 460 -8.40 -10.76 11.64
C GLN A 460 -8.46 -9.23 11.74
N ALA A 461 -8.78 -8.68 12.91
CA ALA A 461 -8.76 -7.23 13.14
C ALA A 461 -7.35 -6.64 12.96
N ARG A 462 -6.31 -7.29 13.50
CA ARG A 462 -4.91 -6.88 13.31
C ARG A 462 -4.49 -6.93 11.84
N ALA A 463 -4.81 -8.02 11.14
CA ALA A 463 -4.48 -8.18 9.72
C ALA A 463 -5.16 -7.12 8.85
N ARG A 464 -6.42 -6.74 9.17
CA ARG A 464 -7.14 -5.67 8.48
C ARG A 464 -6.50 -4.29 8.72
N SER A 465 -6.20 -3.96 9.98
CA SER A 465 -5.52 -2.71 10.33
C SER A 465 -4.15 -2.60 9.65
N GLU A 466 -3.37 -3.69 9.63
CA GLU A 466 -2.08 -3.69 8.95
C GLU A 466 -2.22 -3.53 7.44
N LYS A 467 -3.20 -4.20 6.82
CA LYS A 467 -3.48 -4.05 5.39
C LYS A 467 -3.89 -2.62 5.03
N ALA A 468 -4.74 -1.99 5.84
CA ALA A 468 -5.13 -0.59 5.67
C ALA A 468 -3.91 0.34 5.79
N LYS A 469 -3.06 0.14 6.80
CA LYS A 469 -1.81 0.89 6.98
C LYS A 469 -0.85 0.74 5.80
N ARG A 470 -0.68 -0.48 5.28
CA ARG A 470 0.15 -0.76 4.09
C ARG A 470 -0.41 -0.08 2.86
N ARG A 471 -1.73 -0.14 2.66
CA ARG A 471 -2.41 0.53 1.55
C ARG A 471 -2.19 2.04 1.61
N MET A 472 -2.35 2.65 2.79
CA MET A 472 -2.09 4.07 2.99
C MET A 472 -0.64 4.46 2.68
N GLN A 473 0.32 3.64 3.10
CA GLN A 473 1.74 3.86 2.79
C GLN A 473 2.06 3.73 1.30
N GLN A 474 1.36 2.85 0.58
CA GLN A 474 1.53 2.65 -0.86
C GLN A 474 0.86 3.74 -1.68
N GLU A 475 -0.38 4.12 -1.35
CA GLU A 475 -1.12 5.15 -2.08
C GLU A 475 -0.52 6.55 -1.85
N HIS A 476 0.06 6.78 -0.66
CA HIS A 476 0.58 8.10 -0.29
C HIS A 476 1.95 8.02 0.39
N PRO A 477 3.01 7.62 -0.35
CA PRO A 477 4.37 7.53 0.20
C PRO A 477 4.85 8.89 0.73
N SER A 478 4.36 10.00 0.16
CA SER A 478 4.68 11.36 0.60
C SER A 478 4.20 11.69 2.01
N TRP A 479 3.17 11.00 2.53
CA TRP A 479 2.67 11.21 3.90
C TRP A 479 3.51 10.48 4.94
N ALA A 480 4.17 9.39 4.55
CA ALA A 480 5.05 8.64 5.44
C ALA A 480 6.31 9.43 5.79
N TYR A 481 6.88 10.16 4.83
CA TYR A 481 8.20 10.80 4.93
C TYR A 481 8.15 12.34 4.99
N GLY A 482 9.04 12.92 5.80
CA GLY A 482 9.23 14.37 5.92
C GLY A 482 8.40 15.03 7.03
N LEU A 483 8.65 16.32 7.23
CA LEU A 483 7.96 17.13 8.24
C LEU A 483 6.46 17.18 7.94
N TRP A 484 5.64 16.96 8.97
CA TRP A 484 4.19 17.08 8.86
C TRP A 484 3.80 18.55 9.02
N THR A 485 3.32 19.16 7.94
CA THR A 485 2.96 20.58 7.89
C THR A 485 1.46 20.76 7.73
N GLN A 486 0.94 21.95 8.04
CA GLN A 486 -0.48 22.29 7.89
C GLN A 486 -0.97 22.07 6.45
N LYS A 487 -0.14 22.47 5.47
CA LYS A 487 -0.42 22.23 4.04
C LYS A 487 -0.55 20.73 3.72
N ARG A 488 0.28 19.87 4.31
CA ARG A 488 0.18 18.42 4.14
C ARG A 488 -1.09 17.85 4.79
N ALA A 489 -1.50 18.38 5.93
CA ALA A 489 -2.78 18.01 6.54
C ALA A 489 -3.97 18.34 5.61
N LEU A 490 -3.95 19.51 4.95
CA LEU A 490 -4.97 19.88 3.96
C LEU A 490 -4.98 18.96 2.74
N GLU A 491 -3.81 18.66 2.18
CA GLU A 491 -3.66 17.73 1.05
C GLU A 491 -4.16 16.32 1.42
N CYS A 492 -3.81 15.85 2.63
CA CYS A 492 -4.28 14.58 3.18
C CYS A 492 -5.80 14.55 3.32
N TYR A 493 -6.38 15.59 3.92
CA TYR A 493 -7.83 15.70 4.09
C TYR A 493 -8.56 15.65 2.74
N ARG A 494 -8.08 16.37 1.72
CA ARG A 494 -8.70 16.39 0.37
C ARG A 494 -8.65 15.02 -0.27
N SER A 495 -7.48 14.38 -0.27
CA SER A 495 -7.30 13.04 -0.85
C SER A 495 -8.17 11.99 -0.15
N LEU A 496 -8.18 11.97 1.18
CA LEU A 496 -9.04 11.07 1.95
C LEU A 496 -10.53 11.38 1.74
N SER A 497 -10.90 12.65 1.55
CA SER A 497 -12.27 13.07 1.30
C SER A 497 -12.81 12.54 -0.02
N GLU A 498 -12.03 12.59 -1.08
CA GLU A 498 -12.39 12.04 -2.39
C GLU A 498 -12.58 10.52 -2.31
N ASN A 499 -11.62 9.82 -1.70
CA ASN A 499 -11.70 8.37 -1.50
C ASN A 499 -12.90 7.98 -0.62
N PHE A 500 -13.13 8.72 0.46
CA PHE A 500 -14.24 8.50 1.38
C PHE A 500 -15.58 8.74 0.70
N ASP A 501 -15.72 9.72 -0.18
CA ASP A 501 -16.98 10.00 -0.89
C ASP A 501 -17.34 8.95 -1.95
N VAL A 502 -16.33 8.33 -2.58
CA VAL A 502 -16.53 7.30 -3.62
C VAL A 502 -16.74 5.89 -3.03
N ARG A 503 -16.16 5.61 -1.86
CA ARG A 503 -16.17 4.27 -1.26
C ARG A 503 -17.59 3.78 -0.91
N LYS A 504 -17.82 2.48 -1.07
CA LYS A 504 -19.05 1.82 -0.60
C LYS A 504 -18.71 1.03 0.66
N PHE A 505 -19.41 1.32 1.75
CA PHE A 505 -19.20 0.65 3.03
C PHE A 505 -20.05 -0.62 3.10
N SER A 506 -19.47 -1.69 3.60
CA SER A 506 -20.12 -3.00 3.73
C SER A 506 -19.61 -3.72 4.98
N ALA A 507 -20.35 -4.71 5.46
CA ALA A 507 -19.93 -5.49 6.62
C ALA A 507 -18.64 -6.30 6.38
N GLU A 508 -18.32 -6.61 5.12
CA GLU A 508 -17.11 -7.34 4.72
C GLU A 508 -15.88 -6.42 4.68
N GLU A 509 -16.08 -5.16 4.28
CA GLU A 509 -15.06 -4.12 4.23
C GLU A 509 -15.51 -2.93 5.10
N PRO A 510 -15.46 -3.09 6.44
CA PRO A 510 -15.80 -2.01 7.35
C PRO A 510 -14.81 -0.86 7.16
N ILE A 511 -15.27 0.35 7.45
CA ILE A 511 -14.40 1.52 7.45
C ILE A 511 -13.39 1.43 8.59
N VAL A 512 -12.14 1.78 8.32
CA VAL A 512 -11.11 1.91 9.36
C VAL A 512 -10.96 3.38 9.75
N PHE A 513 -10.68 3.66 11.02
CA PHE A 513 -10.56 5.01 11.56
C PHE A 513 -9.66 5.94 10.73
N GLU A 514 -8.49 5.47 10.28
CA GLU A 514 -7.52 6.26 9.51
C GLU A 514 -7.97 6.56 8.07
N GLU A 515 -9.00 5.88 7.57
CA GLU A 515 -9.55 6.09 6.22
C GLU A 515 -10.60 7.20 6.17
N ILE A 516 -11.04 7.68 7.34
CA ILE A 516 -11.98 8.79 7.46
C ILE A 516 -11.20 10.11 7.35
N PRO A 517 -11.66 11.08 6.54
CA PRO A 517 -10.99 12.35 6.36
C PRO A 517 -11.21 13.27 7.57
N TRP A 518 -10.63 12.96 8.73
CA TRP A 518 -10.77 13.81 9.92
C TRP A 518 -10.12 15.18 9.69
N PRO A 519 -10.84 16.30 9.90
CA PRO A 519 -10.28 17.65 9.74
C PRO A 519 -9.43 18.01 10.96
N VAL A 520 -8.26 17.37 11.10
CA VAL A 520 -7.30 17.62 12.19
C VAL A 520 -5.91 17.88 11.62
N LEU A 521 -5.08 18.66 12.32
CA LEU A 521 -3.70 18.96 11.90
C LEU A 521 -2.70 17.84 12.21
N HIS A 522 -3.12 16.81 12.95
CA HIS A 522 -2.28 15.69 13.35
C HIS A 522 -1.99 14.72 12.18
N LYS A 523 -0.87 14.01 12.27
CA LYS A 523 -0.46 13.04 11.25
C LYS A 523 -1.35 11.79 11.32
N PRO A 524 -1.85 11.26 10.20
CA PRO A 524 -2.61 10.01 10.22
C PRO A 524 -1.84 8.88 10.90
N GLY A 525 -2.55 8.11 11.74
CA GLY A 525 -1.97 7.03 12.54
C GLY A 525 -1.22 7.48 13.80
N THR A 526 -1.12 8.78 14.09
CA THR A 526 -0.60 9.28 15.37
C THR A 526 -1.68 9.77 16.33
N TYR A 527 -2.92 9.87 15.87
CA TYR A 527 -4.06 10.33 16.67
C TYR A 527 -5.14 9.23 16.75
N ALA A 528 -5.92 9.25 17.83
CA ALA A 528 -7.02 8.34 18.12
C ALA A 528 -8.37 9.07 18.09
N HIS A 529 -9.48 8.34 18.29
CA HIS A 529 -10.84 8.91 18.35
C HIS A 529 -10.97 10.07 19.35
N SER A 530 -10.25 9.98 20.48
CA SER A 530 -10.26 11.00 21.55
C SER A 530 -9.61 12.32 21.14
N ASP A 531 -8.73 12.29 20.14
CA ASP A 531 -7.99 13.47 19.70
C ASP A 531 -8.78 14.29 18.67
N VAL A 532 -9.93 13.76 18.20
CA VAL A 532 -10.88 14.48 17.34
C VAL A 532 -11.84 15.28 18.23
N ASP A 533 -11.30 16.31 18.86
CA ASP A 533 -12.03 17.25 19.69
C ASP A 533 -12.49 18.50 18.92
N TRP A 534 -13.25 19.37 19.58
CA TRP A 534 -13.75 20.59 18.97
C TRP A 534 -12.60 21.52 18.53
N SER A 535 -11.59 21.67 19.38
CA SER A 535 -10.49 22.62 19.19
C SER A 535 -9.56 22.22 18.04
N SER A 536 -9.28 20.93 17.86
CA SER A 536 -8.49 20.43 16.72
C SER A 536 -9.18 20.67 15.39
N VAL A 537 -10.51 20.53 15.34
CA VAL A 537 -11.33 20.81 14.15
C VAL A 537 -11.32 22.30 13.82
N GLU A 538 -11.52 23.17 14.81
CA GLU A 538 -11.42 24.63 14.60
C GLU A 538 -10.03 25.05 14.14
N ALA A 539 -8.98 24.50 14.76
CA ALA A 539 -7.60 24.79 14.36
C ALA A 539 -7.34 24.39 12.90
N PHE A 540 -7.82 23.22 12.47
CA PHE A 540 -7.68 22.78 11.08
C PHE A 540 -8.38 23.72 10.10
N PHE A 541 -9.64 24.11 10.37
CA PHE A 541 -10.38 24.99 9.45
C PHE A 541 -9.83 26.42 9.46
N LYS A 542 -9.34 26.91 10.60
CA LYS A 542 -8.63 28.19 10.67
C LYS A 542 -7.36 28.19 9.81
N GLU A 543 -6.55 27.13 9.87
CA GLU A 543 -5.38 26.98 8.98
C GLU A 543 -5.78 26.82 7.51
N SER A 544 -6.90 26.13 7.24
CA SER A 544 -7.46 25.98 5.89
C SER A 544 -7.80 27.34 5.26
N GLU A 545 -8.35 28.25 6.06
CA GLU A 545 -8.75 29.59 5.62
C GLU A 545 -7.55 30.41 5.13
N TYR A 546 -6.39 30.33 5.79
CA TYR A 546 -5.17 31.01 5.35
C TYR A 546 -4.60 30.47 4.04
N HIS A 547 -4.93 29.23 3.68
CA HIS A 547 -4.38 28.55 2.51
C HIS A 547 -5.33 28.53 1.30
N MET A 548 -6.53 29.07 1.43
CA MET A 548 -7.56 29.03 0.39
C MET A 548 -8.15 30.42 0.16
N ARG A 549 -8.66 30.68 -1.05
CA ARG A 549 -9.45 31.90 -1.28
C ARG A 549 -10.78 31.78 -0.53
N SER A 550 -11.36 32.89 -0.09
CA SER A 550 -12.60 32.88 0.71
C SER A 550 -13.78 32.15 0.04
N GLN A 551 -13.84 32.14 -1.30
CA GLN A 551 -14.86 31.39 -2.04
C GLN A 551 -14.60 29.88 -2.03
N ASP A 552 -13.35 29.47 -2.21
CA ASP A 552 -12.94 28.07 -2.14
C ASP A 552 -13.12 27.55 -0.71
N TYR A 553 -12.78 28.36 0.29
CA TYR A 553 -13.00 28.04 1.70
C TYR A 553 -14.49 27.85 2.03
N LYS A 554 -15.37 28.71 1.48
CA LYS A 554 -16.82 28.55 1.60
C LYS A 554 -17.30 27.19 1.05
N THR A 555 -16.89 26.83 -0.16
CA THR A 555 -17.28 25.55 -0.77
C THR A 555 -16.68 24.37 -0.02
N PHE A 556 -15.45 24.52 0.49
CA PHE A 556 -14.77 23.54 1.32
C PHE A 556 -15.51 23.28 2.65
N LEU A 557 -15.92 24.33 3.36
CA LEU A 557 -16.73 24.20 4.59
C LEU A 557 -18.08 23.52 4.29
N GLN A 558 -18.78 23.95 3.24
CA GLN A 558 -20.09 23.39 2.89
C GLN A 558 -20.01 21.91 2.50
N THR A 559 -19.00 21.52 1.74
CA THR A 559 -18.78 20.11 1.36
C THR A 559 -18.40 19.26 2.57
N SER A 560 -17.54 19.79 3.46
CA SER A 560 -17.16 19.14 4.71
C SER A 560 -18.37 18.96 5.65
N GLN A 561 -19.21 19.98 5.80
CA GLN A 561 -20.44 19.92 6.59
C GLN A 561 -21.38 18.83 6.08
N ARG A 562 -21.61 18.77 4.76
CA ARG A 562 -22.41 17.72 4.14
C ARG A 562 -21.78 16.33 4.31
N ARG A 563 -20.44 16.23 4.30
CA ARG A 563 -19.72 14.97 4.45
C ARG A 563 -19.89 14.39 5.85
N PHE A 564 -19.81 15.21 6.88
CA PHE A 564 -19.93 14.81 8.28
C PHE A 564 -21.36 14.83 8.83
N HIS A 565 -22.37 15.04 7.97
CA HIS A 565 -23.76 15.03 8.40
C HIS A 565 -24.17 13.61 8.87
N PRO A 566 -24.78 13.45 10.06
CA PRO A 566 -25.11 12.14 10.62
C PRO A 566 -26.04 11.32 9.74
N ASP A 567 -27.01 11.98 9.09
CA ASP A 567 -27.94 11.34 8.15
C ASP A 567 -27.21 10.77 6.92
N ARG A 568 -26.18 11.46 6.41
CA ARG A 568 -25.40 10.98 5.27
C ARG A 568 -24.57 9.76 5.63
N TRP A 569 -23.97 9.74 6.83
CA TRP A 569 -23.23 8.58 7.32
C TRP A 569 -24.14 7.36 7.51
N SER A 570 -25.35 7.59 8.02
CA SER A 570 -26.38 6.57 8.20
C SER A 570 -26.86 6.02 6.85
N ALA A 571 -27.20 6.88 5.90
CA ALA A 571 -27.62 6.51 4.55
C ALA A 571 -26.54 5.73 3.78
N ARG A 572 -25.26 6.09 3.96
CA ARG A 572 -24.12 5.38 3.35
C ARG A 572 -23.69 4.14 4.10
N ARG A 573 -24.32 3.83 5.25
CA ARG A 573 -23.99 2.69 6.11
C ARG A 573 -22.51 2.68 6.52
N VAL A 574 -21.95 3.85 6.85
CA VAL A 574 -20.53 4.00 7.23
C VAL A 574 -20.18 3.07 8.40
N TYR A 575 -21.08 2.91 9.36
CA TYR A 575 -20.91 2.03 10.53
C TYR A 575 -21.13 0.54 10.26
N SER A 576 -21.36 0.12 9.00
CA SER A 576 -21.62 -1.29 8.69
C SER A 576 -20.37 -2.14 8.91
N GLY A 577 -20.46 -3.13 9.79
CA GLY A 577 -19.36 -4.05 10.10
C GLY A 577 -18.36 -3.55 11.13
N VAL A 578 -18.54 -2.33 11.65
CA VAL A 578 -17.72 -1.79 12.75
C VAL A 578 -18.19 -2.36 14.08
N GLN A 579 -17.28 -2.66 15.00
CA GLN A 579 -17.62 -3.14 16.34
C GLN A 579 -18.40 -2.08 17.12
N GLN A 580 -19.36 -2.48 17.97
CA GLN A 580 -20.24 -1.51 18.66
C GLN A 580 -19.46 -0.45 19.46
N LYS A 581 -18.39 -0.84 20.16
CA LYS A 581 -17.56 0.10 20.92
C LYS A 581 -16.89 1.15 20.01
N GLU A 582 -16.26 0.71 18.93
CA GLU A 582 -15.61 1.59 17.95
C GLU A 582 -16.65 2.46 17.23
N ARG A 583 -17.84 1.91 16.96
CA ARG A 583 -18.96 2.65 16.40
C ARG A 583 -19.39 3.81 17.30
N ASP A 584 -19.54 3.58 18.61
CA ASP A 584 -19.93 4.62 19.55
C ASP A 584 -18.86 5.75 19.59
N GLU A 585 -17.57 5.39 19.51
CA GLU A 585 -16.45 6.33 19.43
C GLU A 585 -16.47 7.14 18.11
N LEU A 586 -16.75 6.48 16.97
CA LEU A 586 -16.87 7.13 15.66
C LEU A 586 -18.11 8.04 15.57
N GLU A 587 -19.24 7.64 16.15
CA GLU A 587 -20.45 8.46 16.22
C GLU A 587 -20.21 9.72 17.05
N LEU A 588 -19.50 9.60 18.18
CA LEU A 588 -19.10 10.75 19.00
C LEU A 588 -18.18 11.70 18.23
N ALA A 589 -17.10 11.18 17.62
CA ALA A 589 -16.13 11.99 16.88
C ALA A 589 -16.76 12.70 15.68
N SER A 590 -17.55 11.97 14.86
CA SER A 590 -18.26 12.55 13.72
C SER A 590 -19.29 13.59 14.15
N GLY A 591 -19.99 13.37 15.28
CA GLY A 591 -20.89 14.33 15.89
C GLY A 591 -20.19 15.61 16.33
N THR A 592 -19.00 15.52 16.93
CA THR A 592 -18.17 16.66 17.30
C THR A 592 -17.76 17.46 16.07
N VAL A 593 -17.23 16.79 15.03
CA VAL A 593 -16.84 17.43 13.76
C VAL A 593 -18.03 18.13 13.11
N SER A 594 -19.18 17.46 13.03
CA SER A 594 -20.38 18.04 12.40
C SER A 594 -20.85 19.31 13.11
N LYS A 595 -20.82 19.33 14.44
CA LYS A 595 -21.22 20.51 15.22
C LYS A 595 -20.22 21.65 15.09
N ALA A 596 -18.92 21.35 15.18
CA ALA A 596 -17.85 22.34 15.03
C ALA A 596 -17.91 23.04 13.66
N ILE A 597 -18.03 22.25 12.58
CA ILE A 597 -18.18 22.79 11.22
C ILE A 597 -19.47 23.62 11.10
N GLY A 598 -20.56 23.19 11.74
CA GLY A 598 -21.81 23.94 11.78
C GLY A 598 -21.66 25.34 12.39
N CYS A 599 -20.97 25.44 13.52
CA CYS A 599 -20.67 26.73 14.16
C CYS A 599 -19.81 27.63 13.27
N LEU A 600 -18.71 27.08 12.71
CA LEU A 600 -17.83 27.81 11.79
C LEU A 600 -18.57 28.33 10.56
N TRP A 601 -19.52 27.55 10.03
CA TRP A 601 -20.33 27.93 8.88
C TRP A 601 -21.28 29.09 9.17
N GLU A 602 -21.93 29.09 10.34
CA GLU A 602 -22.80 30.21 10.74
C GLU A 602 -22.00 31.48 11.00
N ASP A 603 -20.80 31.38 11.58
CA ASP A 603 -19.93 32.54 11.77
C ASP A 603 -19.39 33.08 10.45
N PHE A 604 -19.05 32.21 9.50
CA PHE A 604 -18.68 32.62 8.15
C PHE A 604 -19.82 33.37 7.42
N LYS A 605 -21.08 32.97 7.63
CA LYS A 605 -22.24 33.71 7.08
C LYS A 605 -22.37 35.09 7.70
N LYS A 606 -22.21 35.23 9.02
CA LYS A 606 -22.32 36.51 9.73
C LYS A 606 -21.25 37.50 9.30
N GLN A 607 -20.02 37.05 9.01
CA GLN A 607 -18.94 37.93 8.55
C GLN A 607 -19.17 38.52 7.15
N ARG A 608 -20.09 37.95 6.36
CA ARG A 608 -20.40 38.38 4.99
C ARG A 608 -21.76 39.04 4.83
N ALA A 609 -22.60 39.02 5.86
CA ALA A 609 -23.83 39.79 5.94
C ALA A 609 -23.51 41.20 6.43
#